data_AF-A0A0Q5P287-F1
#
_entry.id   AF-A0A0Q5P287-F1
#
_cell.length_a   1.000
_cell.length_b   1.000
_cell.length_c   1.000
_cell.angle_alpha   90.00
_cell.angle_beta   90.00
_cell.angle_gamma   90.00
#
_symmetry.space_group_name_H-M   'P 1'
#
loop_
_entity.id
_entity.type
_entity.pdbx_description
1 polymer ?
#
loop_
_entity_poly.entity_id
_entity_poly.type
_entity_poly.pdbx_seq_one_letter_code
_entity_poly.pdbx_strand_id
1 'polypeptide(L)'
;MPPAPSPLFRCPVFDGAADPAVIHRRGTAEWWMFYTARRATLTTAGVDWITGTRIGIAVSTDAGATWQYRGVAEGLDPRDCPGLNTHWAPEVVWQDGKYHMFLTWGEGAPGSWAEQTRRRLVHFTSPDLERWEFAGRVDVGSENVIDAAFAVVSDGRARLWFKDEVDGSTTWSAVREGALEGADGRWRAEGQVIGLPAHEGPNVFRLGGWYWMVVDEWRGQAVHRSADGLAWTRQEANNGLILDAPGAGADDATYGRHADVVTQGDHAYIFYFTHPEWQDTEMVSGLADPVRAVREQRTSIHAARLHAEGDALVCTRDLDAPVHLDPALLES
;
A
#
# COMPACT_ATOMS: atom_id res chain seq x y z
N MET A 1 -7.86 17.46 22.99
CA MET A 1 -7.14 16.17 22.88
C MET A 1 -5.78 16.46 22.27
N PRO A 2 -4.72 15.67 22.54
CA PRO A 2 -3.45 15.86 21.83
C PRO A 2 -3.64 15.60 20.32
N PRO A 3 -2.84 16.22 19.45
CA PRO A 3 -2.86 15.93 18.02
C PRO A 3 -2.42 14.47 17.75
N ALA A 4 -2.67 13.97 16.54
CA ALA A 4 -2.15 12.66 16.13
C ALA A 4 -0.61 12.64 16.21
N PRO A 5 0.01 11.50 16.61
CA PRO A 5 1.46 11.37 16.52
C PRO A 5 1.95 11.59 15.08
N SER A 6 3.03 12.37 14.92
CA SER A 6 3.74 12.54 13.65
C SER A 6 5.23 12.29 13.90
N PRO A 7 5.78 11.15 13.45
CA PRO A 7 5.11 10.12 12.68
C PRO A 7 4.11 9.29 13.49
N LEU A 8 3.15 8.67 12.80
CA LEU A 8 2.20 7.72 13.40
C LEU A 8 2.91 6.43 13.80
N PHE A 9 3.84 5.97 12.96
CA PHE A 9 4.62 4.76 13.22
C PHE A 9 6.00 4.78 12.56
N ARG A 10 6.99 4.26 13.29
CA ARG A 10 8.35 3.95 12.79
C ARG A 10 8.69 2.52 13.13
N CYS A 11 9.27 1.81 12.16
CA CYS A 11 9.73 0.44 12.36
C CYS A 11 10.92 0.43 13.32
N PRO A 12 10.84 -0.25 14.49
CA PRO A 12 11.93 -0.24 15.46
C PRO A 12 13.12 -1.14 15.08
N VAL A 13 13.00 -1.92 13.99
CA VAL A 13 14.02 -2.90 13.58
C VAL A 13 15.03 -2.27 12.61
N PHE A 14 14.54 -1.76 11.47
CA PHE A 14 15.38 -1.19 10.42
C PHE A 14 14.92 0.18 9.93
N ASP A 15 13.99 0.84 10.65
CA ASP A 15 13.55 2.22 10.38
C ASP A 15 13.04 2.46 8.95
N GLY A 16 12.50 1.42 8.32
CA GLY A 16 12.00 1.44 6.95
C GLY A 16 10.55 0.98 6.84
N ALA A 17 9.62 1.59 7.58
CA ALA A 17 8.20 1.26 7.44
C ALA A 17 7.61 1.96 6.20
N ALA A 18 7.18 1.20 5.19
CA ALA A 18 6.64 1.73 3.93
C ALA A 18 5.44 0.90 3.44
N ASP A 19 4.70 1.44 2.48
CA ASP A 19 3.59 0.76 1.79
C ASP A 19 2.60 0.10 2.78
N PRO A 20 1.95 0.89 3.66
CA PRO A 20 1.06 0.35 4.68
C PRO A 20 -0.22 -0.24 4.08
N ALA A 21 -0.77 -1.28 4.71
CA ALA A 21 -2.15 -1.74 4.59
C ALA A 21 -2.76 -1.96 5.98
N VAL A 22 -3.88 -1.31 6.24
CA VAL A 22 -4.56 -1.24 7.54
C VAL A 22 -5.87 -2.02 7.48
N ILE A 23 -6.01 -3.02 8.36
CA ILE A 23 -7.15 -3.92 8.38
C ILE A 23 -7.66 -4.16 9.81
N HIS A 24 -8.97 -4.25 9.97
CA HIS A 24 -9.58 -4.62 11.24
C HIS A 24 -9.48 -6.13 11.49
N ARG A 25 -9.09 -6.51 12.71
CA ARG A 25 -9.14 -7.91 13.15
C ARG A 25 -10.54 -8.26 13.65
N ARG A 26 -11.32 -8.93 12.79
CA ARG A 26 -12.70 -9.37 13.00
C ARG A 26 -12.81 -10.15 14.31
N GLY A 27 -13.88 -9.85 15.05
CA GLY A 27 -14.10 -10.42 16.37
C GLY A 27 -13.27 -9.79 17.50
N THR A 28 -12.49 -8.75 17.22
CA THR A 28 -11.69 -8.04 18.22
C THR A 28 -11.82 -6.52 18.09
N ALA A 29 -11.21 -5.76 19.00
CA ALA A 29 -11.06 -4.30 18.89
C ALA A 29 -9.73 -3.89 18.24
N GLU A 30 -8.93 -4.86 17.77
CA GLU A 30 -7.59 -4.60 17.24
C GLU A 30 -7.64 -4.16 15.78
N TRP A 31 -6.80 -3.18 15.45
CA TRP A 31 -6.46 -2.80 14.08
C TRP A 31 -5.02 -3.20 13.80
N TRP A 32 -4.79 -3.76 12.62
CA TRP A 32 -3.49 -4.29 12.20
C TRP A 32 -3.01 -3.53 10.99
N MET A 33 -1.73 -3.18 11.00
CA MET A 33 -1.03 -2.54 9.89
C MET A 33 0.06 -3.48 9.42
N PHE A 34 -0.07 -3.95 8.19
CA PHE A 34 0.97 -4.64 7.45
C PHE A 34 1.75 -3.60 6.66
N TYR A 35 3.08 -3.72 6.59
CA TYR A 35 3.91 -2.75 5.89
C TYR A 35 5.16 -3.41 5.31
N THR A 36 5.66 -2.92 4.18
CA THR A 36 6.98 -3.29 3.68
C THR A 36 8.03 -2.89 4.71
N ALA A 37 8.73 -3.85 5.30
CA ALA A 37 9.83 -3.60 6.23
C ALA A 37 11.16 -3.44 5.48
N ARG A 38 11.35 -2.25 4.88
CA ARG A 38 12.62 -1.84 4.26
C ARG A 38 13.74 -1.83 5.30
N ARG A 39 14.97 -2.05 4.84
CA ARG A 39 16.15 -2.30 5.67
C ARG A 39 17.05 -1.07 5.78
N ALA A 40 16.45 0.11 6.01
CA ALA A 40 17.11 1.43 5.87
C ALA A 40 18.32 1.65 6.79
N THR A 41 18.36 1.04 7.97
CA THR A 41 19.53 1.16 8.87
C THR A 41 20.68 0.22 8.52
N LEU A 42 20.51 -0.70 7.57
CA LEU A 42 21.60 -1.55 7.11
C LEU A 42 22.45 -0.78 6.10
N THR A 43 23.76 -0.81 6.27
CA THR A 43 24.68 -0.35 5.23
C THR A 43 24.72 -1.38 4.12
N THR A 44 23.93 -1.16 3.08
CA THR A 44 23.84 -2.03 1.90
C THR A 44 24.34 -1.34 0.64
N ALA A 45 24.59 -2.10 -0.43
CA ALA A 45 24.90 -1.56 -1.74
C ALA A 45 23.65 -1.58 -2.64
N GLY A 46 23.55 -0.63 -3.58
CA GLY A 46 22.48 -0.61 -4.57
C GLY A 46 21.07 -0.63 -3.95
N VAL A 47 20.27 -1.62 -4.34
CA VAL A 47 18.85 -1.73 -3.95
C VAL A 47 18.61 -2.76 -2.83
N ASP A 48 19.67 -3.33 -2.26
CA ASP A 48 19.56 -4.32 -1.19
C ASP A 48 18.68 -3.84 -0.02
N TRP A 49 18.73 -2.56 0.35
CA TRP A 49 17.90 -2.02 1.43
C TRP A 49 16.38 -2.17 1.18
N ILE A 50 15.95 -2.28 -0.09
CA ILE A 50 14.57 -2.53 -0.49
C ILE A 50 14.31 -3.94 -1.02
N THR A 51 15.31 -4.79 -1.27
CA THR A 51 15.07 -6.21 -1.59
C THR A 51 15.24 -7.09 -0.35
N GLY A 52 14.87 -8.37 -0.42
CA GLY A 52 14.95 -9.30 0.72
C GLY A 52 14.11 -8.84 1.92
N THR A 53 13.09 -8.03 1.66
CA THR A 53 12.22 -7.43 2.67
C THR A 53 11.17 -8.42 3.14
N ARG A 54 10.72 -8.22 4.39
CA ARG A 54 9.56 -8.90 4.97
C ARG A 54 8.40 -7.94 5.06
N ILE A 55 7.21 -8.47 5.34
CA ILE A 55 6.08 -7.65 5.77
C ILE A 55 6.09 -7.53 7.29
N GLY A 56 6.29 -6.32 7.81
CA GLY A 56 6.18 -6.00 9.23
C GLY A 56 4.74 -5.89 9.68
N ILE A 57 4.50 -6.06 10.98
CA ILE A 57 3.19 -5.95 11.61
C ILE A 57 3.27 -4.92 12.73
N ALA A 58 2.36 -3.95 12.72
CA ALA A 58 2.06 -3.09 13.85
C ALA A 58 0.57 -3.24 14.24
N VAL A 59 0.27 -3.18 15.53
CA VAL A 59 -1.09 -3.34 16.05
C VAL A 59 -1.49 -2.14 16.89
N SER A 60 -2.70 -1.65 16.66
CA SER A 60 -3.38 -0.68 17.50
C SER A 60 -4.51 -1.34 18.28
N THR A 61 -4.59 -1.02 19.58
CA THR A 61 -5.67 -1.43 20.49
C THR A 61 -6.51 -0.24 20.98
N ASP A 62 -6.27 0.94 20.42
CA ASP A 62 -6.85 2.22 20.81
C ASP A 62 -7.44 2.96 19.59
N ALA A 63 -8.11 2.21 18.71
CA ALA A 63 -8.80 2.71 17.53
C ALA A 63 -7.87 3.46 16.54
N GLY A 64 -6.64 2.98 16.35
CA GLY A 64 -5.69 3.54 15.40
C GLY A 64 -4.89 4.74 15.90
N ALA A 65 -5.12 5.17 17.15
CA ALA A 65 -4.43 6.33 17.72
C ALA A 65 -2.94 6.06 17.98
N THR A 66 -2.57 4.85 18.42
CA THR A 66 -1.18 4.42 18.59
C THR A 66 -0.94 3.02 18.03
N TRP A 67 0.30 2.75 17.60
CA TRP A 67 0.68 1.53 16.91
C TRP A 67 1.91 0.89 17.56
N GLN A 68 1.83 -0.40 17.89
CA GLN A 68 2.90 -1.16 18.52
C GLN A 68 3.42 -2.24 17.57
N TYR A 69 4.73 -2.30 17.38
CA TYR A 69 5.36 -3.35 16.57
C TYR A 69 5.10 -4.74 17.16
N ARG A 70 4.70 -5.70 16.31
CA ARG A 70 4.35 -7.07 16.71
C ARG A 70 5.19 -8.16 16.04
N GLY A 71 6.10 -7.80 15.15
CA GLY A 71 6.95 -8.75 14.43
C GLY A 71 6.83 -8.62 12.93
N VAL A 72 7.10 -9.71 12.23
CA VAL A 72 6.91 -9.84 10.78
C VAL A 72 5.92 -10.95 10.49
N ALA A 73 5.16 -10.82 9.40
CA ALA A 73 4.28 -11.88 8.93
C ALA A 73 5.10 -13.07 8.43
N GLU A 74 4.71 -14.27 8.86
CA GLU A 74 5.31 -15.54 8.44
C GLU A 74 4.45 -16.22 7.37
N GLY A 75 5.03 -17.16 6.62
CA GLY A 75 4.30 -17.93 5.61
C GLY A 75 4.02 -17.22 4.29
N LEU A 76 4.61 -16.04 4.06
CA LEU A 76 4.42 -15.22 2.85
C LEU A 76 5.31 -15.64 1.66
N ASP A 77 5.49 -16.94 1.44
CA ASP A 77 6.23 -17.46 0.29
C ASP A 77 5.45 -18.53 -0.47
N PRO A 78 5.52 -18.54 -1.81
CA PRO A 78 5.05 -19.67 -2.60
C PRO A 78 5.67 -20.98 -2.11
N ARG A 79 4.86 -22.05 -2.07
CA ARG A 79 5.30 -23.36 -1.53
C ARG A 79 6.50 -23.95 -2.26
N ASP A 80 6.70 -23.57 -3.52
CA ASP A 80 7.78 -24.00 -4.40
C ASP A 80 9.03 -23.09 -4.33
N CYS A 81 8.98 -21.98 -3.61
CA CYS A 81 10.07 -21.01 -3.51
C CYS A 81 10.39 -20.62 -2.05
N PRO A 82 10.75 -21.57 -1.17
CA PRO A 82 11.08 -21.26 0.22
C PRO A 82 12.42 -20.50 0.31
N GLY A 83 12.56 -19.59 1.27
CA GLY A 83 13.85 -18.95 1.57
C GLY A 83 13.75 -17.48 1.91
N LEU A 84 14.83 -16.75 1.67
CA LEU A 84 14.84 -15.29 1.69
C LEU A 84 14.31 -14.80 0.35
N ASN A 85 13.18 -14.12 0.37
CA ASN A 85 12.56 -13.49 -0.79
C ASN A 85 12.23 -12.03 -0.48
N THR A 86 11.77 -11.32 -1.49
CA THR A 86 11.40 -9.92 -1.42
C THR A 86 9.88 -9.78 -1.36
N HIS A 87 9.38 -9.11 -0.32
CA HIS A 87 7.94 -8.86 -0.11
C HIS A 87 7.68 -7.34 -0.05
N TRP A 88 6.80 -6.83 -0.92
CA TRP A 88 6.40 -5.41 -0.96
C TRP A 88 4.90 -5.21 -1.02
N ALA A 89 4.46 -4.04 -0.55
CA ALA A 89 3.15 -3.46 -0.78
C ALA A 89 2.03 -4.50 -0.60
N PRO A 90 1.83 -4.99 0.63
CA PRO A 90 0.73 -5.89 0.91
C PRO A 90 -0.60 -5.14 0.74
N GLU A 91 -1.58 -5.80 0.14
CA GLU A 91 -2.99 -5.37 0.13
C GLU A 91 -3.78 -6.41 0.92
N VAL A 92 -4.40 -6.01 2.03
CA VAL A 92 -5.04 -6.93 2.96
C VAL A 92 -6.53 -6.61 3.14
N VAL A 93 -7.39 -7.54 2.74
CA VAL A 93 -8.84 -7.35 2.74
C VAL A 93 -9.57 -8.48 3.43
N TRP A 94 -10.73 -8.19 4.01
CA TRP A 94 -11.67 -9.19 4.49
C TRP A 94 -12.75 -9.42 3.45
N GLN A 95 -12.80 -10.61 2.85
CA GLN A 95 -13.76 -10.97 1.83
C GLN A 95 -14.16 -12.44 1.99
N ASP A 96 -15.41 -12.78 1.67
CA ASP A 96 -15.92 -14.16 1.67
C ASP A 96 -15.63 -14.96 2.97
N GLY A 97 -15.64 -14.26 4.11
CA GLY A 97 -15.47 -14.85 5.45
C GLY A 97 -14.03 -15.13 5.86
N LYS A 98 -13.03 -14.58 5.16
CA LYS A 98 -11.62 -14.70 5.54
C LYS A 98 -10.79 -13.47 5.13
N TYR A 99 -9.54 -13.45 5.56
CA TYR A 99 -8.58 -12.47 5.07
C TYR A 99 -7.90 -12.95 3.80
N HIS A 100 -7.67 -12.02 2.89
CA HIS A 100 -6.87 -12.20 1.69
C HIS A 100 -5.74 -11.19 1.72
N MET A 101 -4.55 -11.61 1.31
CA MET A 101 -3.42 -10.72 1.04
C MET A 101 -3.00 -10.87 -0.41
N PHE A 102 -2.98 -9.76 -1.15
CA PHE A 102 -2.32 -9.66 -2.44
C PHE A 102 -0.98 -8.97 -2.23
N LEU A 103 0.10 -9.62 -2.63
CA LEU A 103 1.44 -9.19 -2.25
C LEU A 103 2.32 -9.13 -3.48
N THR A 104 3.12 -8.08 -3.58
CA THR A 104 4.24 -8.07 -4.53
C THR A 104 5.33 -8.98 -4.01
N TRP A 105 5.66 -10.01 -4.78
CA TRP A 105 6.67 -11.00 -4.44
C TRP A 105 7.74 -11.07 -5.52
N GLY A 106 9.00 -11.15 -5.09
CA GLY A 106 10.14 -11.42 -5.95
C GLY A 106 11.11 -12.41 -5.29
N GLU A 107 11.75 -13.24 -6.11
CA GLU A 107 12.68 -14.26 -5.63
C GLU A 107 13.97 -13.64 -5.10
N GLY A 108 14.43 -14.09 -3.94
CA GLY A 108 15.73 -13.69 -3.41
C GLY A 108 15.77 -12.27 -2.83
N ALA A 109 17.01 -11.80 -2.66
CA ALA A 109 17.37 -10.46 -2.20
C ALA A 109 18.46 -9.87 -3.11
N PRO A 110 18.14 -9.54 -4.37
CA PRO A 110 19.11 -9.02 -5.33
C PRO A 110 19.59 -7.61 -4.98
N GLY A 111 20.85 -7.30 -5.32
CA GLY A 111 21.48 -6.01 -5.02
C GLY A 111 21.35 -4.97 -6.13
N SER A 112 20.82 -5.36 -7.29
CA SER A 112 20.55 -4.45 -8.41
C SER A 112 19.21 -4.74 -9.09
N TRP A 113 18.65 -3.72 -9.75
CA TRP A 113 17.47 -3.89 -10.61
C TRP A 113 17.70 -4.83 -11.79
N ALA A 114 18.94 -4.95 -12.26
CA ALA A 114 19.30 -5.89 -13.33
C ALA A 114 19.22 -7.36 -12.88
N GLU A 115 19.38 -7.61 -11.58
CA GLU A 115 19.21 -8.94 -10.99
C GLU A 115 17.74 -9.21 -10.64
N GLN A 116 16.99 -8.19 -10.19
CA GLN A 116 15.56 -8.30 -9.90
C GLN A 116 14.71 -8.21 -11.17
N THR A 117 14.75 -9.27 -11.97
CA THR A 117 14.11 -9.28 -13.30
C THR A 117 12.62 -9.62 -13.30
N ARG A 118 12.07 -10.10 -12.17
CA ARG A 118 10.66 -10.48 -12.04
C ARG A 118 10.07 -10.03 -10.71
N ARG A 119 8.91 -9.39 -10.79
CA ARG A 119 8.09 -8.99 -9.65
C ARG A 119 6.65 -9.34 -9.96
N ARG A 120 6.06 -10.21 -9.14
CA ARG A 120 4.77 -10.83 -9.43
C ARG A 120 3.82 -10.63 -8.27
N LEU A 121 2.54 -10.54 -8.59
CA LEU A 121 1.50 -10.58 -7.58
C LEU A 121 1.23 -12.04 -7.17
N VAL A 122 1.15 -12.26 -5.86
CA VAL A 122 0.78 -13.53 -5.24
C VAL A 122 -0.37 -13.33 -4.27
N HIS A 123 -1.12 -14.39 -4.02
CA HIS A 123 -2.32 -14.38 -3.19
C HIS A 123 -2.15 -15.33 -2.00
N PHE A 124 -2.40 -14.82 -0.81
CA PHE A 124 -2.48 -15.58 0.43
C PHE A 124 -3.84 -15.42 1.08
N THR A 125 -4.20 -16.38 1.92
CA THR A 125 -5.40 -16.33 2.75
C THR A 125 -5.05 -16.53 4.22
N SER A 126 -5.85 -15.98 5.12
CA SER A 126 -5.69 -16.18 6.55
C SER A 126 -7.04 -16.19 7.28
N PRO A 127 -7.23 -17.05 8.29
CA PRO A 127 -8.39 -16.98 9.16
C PRO A 127 -8.27 -15.91 10.26
N ASP A 128 -7.06 -15.44 10.57
CA ASP A 128 -6.79 -14.71 11.82
C ASP A 128 -5.76 -13.58 11.73
N LEU A 129 -5.26 -13.27 10.52
CA LEU A 129 -4.17 -12.33 10.20
C LEU A 129 -2.77 -12.77 10.62
N GLU A 130 -2.64 -13.93 11.26
CA GLU A 130 -1.37 -14.47 11.74
C GLU A 130 -0.89 -15.63 10.87
N ARG A 131 -1.79 -16.57 10.59
CA ARG A 131 -1.49 -17.78 9.81
C ARG A 131 -1.87 -17.56 8.36
N TRP A 132 -0.86 -17.41 7.50
CA TRP A 132 -1.04 -17.22 6.07
C TRP A 132 -0.83 -18.52 5.29
N GLU A 133 -1.74 -18.79 4.37
CA GLU A 133 -1.66 -19.91 3.43
C GLU A 133 -1.57 -19.39 2.00
N PHE A 134 -0.57 -19.86 1.25
CA PHE A 134 -0.44 -19.55 -0.16
C PHE A 134 -1.63 -20.13 -0.95
N ALA A 135 -2.40 -19.24 -1.57
CA ALA A 135 -3.58 -19.55 -2.35
C ALA A 135 -3.27 -19.64 -3.86
N GLY A 136 -2.33 -18.84 -4.36
CA GLY A 136 -1.90 -18.94 -5.75
C GLY A 136 -1.11 -17.74 -6.25
N ARG A 137 -0.67 -17.83 -7.51
CA ARG A 137 -0.09 -16.70 -8.26
C ARG A 137 -1.22 -15.94 -8.95
N VAL A 138 -1.12 -14.62 -9.00
CA VAL A 138 -2.02 -13.76 -9.77
C VAL A 138 -1.46 -13.63 -11.18
N ASP A 139 -1.92 -14.49 -12.09
CA ASP A 139 -1.52 -14.43 -13.50
C ASP A 139 -2.39 -13.43 -14.26
N VAL A 140 -1.77 -12.32 -14.65
CA VAL A 140 -2.40 -11.23 -15.42
C VAL A 140 -1.70 -11.01 -16.76
N GLY A 141 -0.85 -11.95 -17.19
CA GLY A 141 -0.15 -11.89 -18.48
C GLY A 141 1.07 -10.96 -18.54
N SER A 142 1.46 -10.33 -17.43
CA SER A 142 2.67 -9.52 -17.29
C SER A 142 3.56 -10.03 -16.15
N GLU A 143 4.87 -9.85 -16.28
CA GLU A 143 5.90 -10.46 -15.42
C GLU A 143 6.55 -9.48 -14.43
N ASN A 144 6.19 -8.20 -14.53
CA ASN A 144 6.66 -7.12 -13.66
C ASN A 144 5.46 -6.25 -13.27
N VAL A 145 4.65 -6.82 -12.38
CA VAL A 145 3.44 -6.20 -11.83
C VAL A 145 3.56 -6.13 -10.32
N ILE A 146 3.27 -4.96 -9.76
CA ILE A 146 3.44 -4.67 -8.34
C ILE A 146 2.27 -3.86 -7.80
N ASP A 147 2.23 -3.70 -6.49
CA ASP A 147 1.37 -2.77 -5.76
C ASP A 147 -0.10 -2.99 -6.07
N ALA A 148 -0.63 -4.14 -5.65
CA ALA A 148 -2.03 -4.45 -5.88
C ALA A 148 -2.95 -3.61 -4.98
N ALA A 149 -4.11 -3.23 -5.50
CA ALA A 149 -5.27 -2.72 -4.75
C ALA A 149 -6.45 -3.64 -5.03
N PHE A 150 -7.33 -3.87 -4.05
CA PHE A 150 -8.50 -4.72 -4.20
C PHE A 150 -9.80 -3.98 -3.94
N ALA A 151 -10.81 -4.22 -4.78
CA ALA A 151 -12.18 -3.83 -4.47
C ALA A 151 -13.20 -4.71 -5.20
N VAL A 152 -14.40 -4.82 -4.62
CA VAL A 152 -15.62 -5.22 -5.32
C VAL A 152 -16.37 -3.95 -5.71
N VAL A 153 -16.57 -3.73 -7.00
CA VAL A 153 -17.17 -2.49 -7.51
C VAL A 153 -18.61 -2.71 -8.01
N SER A 154 -19.19 -1.73 -8.69
CA SER A 154 -20.64 -1.66 -8.95
C SER A 154 -21.26 -2.87 -9.68
N ASP A 155 -20.46 -3.61 -10.44
CA ASP A 155 -20.91 -4.82 -11.13
C ASP A 155 -20.79 -6.09 -10.28
N GLY A 156 -20.43 -5.95 -9.00
CA GLY A 156 -20.35 -7.02 -8.02
C GLY A 156 -19.15 -7.95 -8.19
N ARG A 157 -18.19 -7.64 -9.07
CA ARG A 157 -17.02 -8.47 -9.30
C ARG A 157 -15.79 -7.96 -8.56
N ALA A 158 -15.05 -8.90 -7.97
CA ALA A 158 -13.76 -8.65 -7.36
C ALA A 158 -12.72 -8.28 -8.42
N ARG A 159 -11.95 -7.23 -8.14
CA ARG A 159 -10.91 -6.71 -9.01
C ARG A 159 -9.64 -6.41 -8.27
N LEU A 160 -8.55 -6.51 -9.02
CA LEU A 160 -7.27 -5.93 -8.68
C LEU A 160 -6.96 -4.77 -9.61
N TRP A 161 -6.35 -3.74 -9.03
CA TRP A 161 -5.62 -2.71 -9.74
C TRP A 161 -4.16 -2.84 -9.37
N PHE A 162 -3.24 -2.65 -10.31
CA PHE A 162 -1.82 -2.85 -10.07
C PHE A 162 -0.99 -2.04 -11.05
N LYS A 163 0.24 -1.71 -10.66
CA LYS A 163 1.21 -1.10 -11.56
C LYS A 163 1.77 -2.17 -12.50
N ASP A 164 1.78 -1.89 -13.80
CA ASP A 164 2.53 -2.67 -14.78
C ASP A 164 3.78 -1.89 -15.19
N GLU A 165 4.95 -2.38 -14.79
CA GLU A 165 6.24 -1.74 -15.10
C GLU A 165 6.64 -1.93 -16.56
N VAL A 166 6.14 -2.97 -17.23
CA VAL A 166 6.40 -3.23 -18.65
C VAL A 166 5.64 -2.22 -19.52
N ASP A 167 4.47 -1.79 -19.08
CA ASP A 167 3.64 -0.78 -19.76
C ASP A 167 3.79 0.61 -19.12
N GLY A 168 5.02 1.09 -19.04
CA GLY A 168 5.32 2.48 -18.67
C GLY A 168 5.04 2.85 -17.22
N SER A 169 4.91 1.87 -16.31
CA SER A 169 4.54 2.09 -14.91
C SER A 169 3.17 2.77 -14.80
N THR A 170 2.18 2.18 -15.46
CA THR A 170 0.79 2.64 -15.46
C THR A 170 -0.11 1.67 -14.69
N THR A 171 -1.30 2.11 -14.28
CA THR A 171 -2.23 1.24 -13.56
C THR A 171 -3.05 0.43 -14.54
N TRP A 172 -2.96 -0.89 -14.38
CA TRP A 172 -3.78 -1.89 -15.04
C TRP A 172 -4.81 -2.45 -14.07
N SER A 173 -5.83 -3.13 -14.62
CA SER A 173 -6.78 -3.88 -13.80
C SER A 173 -6.93 -5.32 -14.27
N ALA A 174 -7.33 -6.19 -13.35
CA ALA A 174 -7.74 -7.55 -13.63
C ALA A 174 -8.97 -7.91 -12.81
N VAL A 175 -9.93 -8.57 -13.45
CA VAL A 175 -11.14 -9.06 -12.79
C VAL A 175 -10.98 -10.53 -12.44
N ARG A 176 -11.53 -10.92 -11.29
CA ARG A 176 -11.66 -12.32 -10.92
C ARG A 176 -12.86 -12.95 -11.64
N GLU A 177 -12.61 -14.02 -12.39
CA GLU A 177 -13.64 -14.94 -12.85
C GLU A 177 -13.76 -16.09 -11.85
N GLY A 178 -14.97 -16.39 -11.38
CA GLY A 178 -15.20 -17.41 -10.35
C GLY A 178 -14.92 -16.91 -8.93
N ALA A 179 -14.82 -17.84 -7.98
CA ALA A 179 -14.51 -17.52 -6.59
C ALA A 179 -13.05 -17.01 -6.44
N LEU A 180 -12.78 -16.21 -5.40
CA LEU A 180 -11.43 -15.73 -5.09
C LEU A 180 -10.43 -16.86 -4.84
N GLU A 181 -10.93 -18.00 -4.37
CA GLU A 181 -10.17 -19.22 -4.15
C GLU A 181 -10.70 -20.39 -4.95
N GLY A 182 -9.93 -21.46 -4.96
CA GLY A 182 -10.25 -22.69 -5.68
C GLY A 182 -9.68 -22.70 -7.09
N ALA A 183 -9.55 -23.90 -7.63
CA ALA A 183 -8.91 -24.14 -8.92
C ALA A 183 -9.72 -23.61 -10.12
N ASP A 184 -11.02 -23.38 -9.94
CA ASP A 184 -11.94 -22.98 -11.02
C ASP A 184 -11.92 -21.48 -11.30
N GLY A 185 -11.34 -20.68 -10.40
CA GLY A 185 -11.26 -19.24 -10.57
C GLY A 185 -9.93 -18.79 -11.19
N ARG A 186 -9.97 -17.72 -11.99
CA ARG A 186 -8.77 -17.11 -12.58
C ARG A 186 -8.86 -15.59 -12.62
N TRP A 187 -7.71 -14.95 -12.68
CA TRP A 187 -7.61 -13.52 -12.97
C TRP A 187 -7.58 -13.31 -14.48
N ARG A 188 -8.31 -12.30 -14.94
CA ARG A 188 -8.31 -11.88 -16.35
C ARG A 188 -7.98 -10.40 -16.41
N ALA A 189 -6.85 -10.05 -17.00
CA ALA A 189 -6.48 -8.67 -17.25
C ALA A 189 -7.57 -7.97 -18.10
N GLU A 190 -7.96 -6.77 -17.67
CA GLU A 190 -8.92 -5.91 -18.38
C GLU A 190 -8.22 -4.77 -19.15
N GLY A 191 -6.90 -4.61 -18.96
CA GLY A 191 -6.06 -3.62 -19.64
C GLY A 191 -5.63 -2.46 -18.74
N GLN A 192 -4.95 -1.48 -19.36
CA GLN A 192 -4.61 -0.20 -18.73
C GLN A 192 -5.88 0.59 -18.40
N VAL A 193 -5.98 1.08 -17.17
CA VAL A 193 -7.10 1.90 -16.70
C VAL A 193 -6.71 3.33 -16.35
N ILE A 194 -5.49 3.55 -15.84
CA ILE A 194 -4.89 4.89 -15.67
C ILE A 194 -3.58 4.90 -16.43
N GLY A 195 -3.47 5.76 -17.44
CA GLY A 195 -2.26 5.92 -18.25
C GLY A 195 -1.23 6.86 -17.62
N LEU A 196 -0.35 7.41 -18.45
CA LEU A 196 0.71 8.33 -18.03
C LEU A 196 0.18 9.61 -17.32
N PRO A 197 0.98 10.24 -16.44
CA PRO A 197 2.39 9.98 -16.13
C PRO A 197 2.62 8.66 -15.39
N ALA A 198 3.87 8.17 -15.38
CA ALA A 198 4.25 6.99 -14.61
C ALA A 198 3.92 7.18 -13.11
N HIS A 199 3.46 6.11 -12.46
CA HIS A 199 3.06 6.10 -11.06
C HIS A 199 3.12 4.69 -10.46
N GLU A 200 2.77 4.55 -9.18
CA GLU A 200 2.64 3.27 -8.48
C GLU A 200 1.57 3.33 -7.37
N GLY A 201 1.48 2.27 -6.56
CA GLY A 201 0.62 2.25 -5.37
C GLY A 201 -0.84 2.64 -5.58
N PRO A 202 -1.59 2.02 -6.51
CA PRO A 202 -3.03 2.21 -6.53
C PRO A 202 -3.64 1.81 -5.18
N ASN A 203 -4.62 2.57 -4.73
CA ASN A 203 -5.54 2.17 -3.65
C ASN A 203 -6.96 2.57 -4.04
N VAL A 204 -7.93 1.66 -3.90
CA VAL A 204 -9.30 1.85 -4.36
C VAL A 204 -10.29 1.73 -3.20
N PHE A 205 -11.09 2.77 -2.99
CA PHE A 205 -12.03 2.84 -1.87
C PHE A 205 -13.30 3.60 -2.22
N ARG A 206 -14.34 3.45 -1.40
CA ARG A 206 -15.60 4.16 -1.57
C ARG A 206 -15.74 5.26 -0.52
N LEU A 207 -16.16 6.45 -0.95
CA LEU A 207 -16.42 7.58 -0.07
C LEU A 207 -17.35 8.60 -0.74
N GLY A 208 -18.35 9.09 0.01
CA GLY A 208 -19.24 10.16 -0.49
C GLY A 208 -20.02 9.81 -1.75
N GLY A 209 -20.35 8.53 -1.95
CA GLY A 209 -21.11 8.06 -3.12
C GLY A 209 -20.27 7.78 -4.37
N TRP A 210 -18.95 7.96 -4.31
CA TRP A 210 -18.01 7.67 -5.40
C TRP A 210 -17.09 6.52 -5.05
N TYR A 211 -16.57 5.87 -6.09
CA TYR A 211 -15.30 5.15 -6.01
C TYR A 211 -14.17 6.12 -6.26
N TRP A 212 -13.12 6.01 -5.44
CA TRP A 212 -11.89 6.78 -5.56
C TRP A 212 -10.73 5.83 -5.79
N MET A 213 -9.75 6.31 -6.54
CA MET A 213 -8.46 5.67 -6.69
C MET A 213 -7.38 6.72 -6.48
N VAL A 214 -6.43 6.44 -5.58
CA VAL A 214 -5.21 7.23 -5.44
C VAL A 214 -4.03 6.45 -5.99
N VAL A 215 -3.08 7.12 -6.63
CA VAL A 215 -1.82 6.52 -7.15
C VAL A 215 -0.64 7.45 -6.84
N ASP A 216 0.50 6.92 -6.41
CA ASP A 216 1.72 7.69 -6.12
C ASP A 216 2.45 8.11 -7.40
N GLU A 217 2.48 9.40 -7.73
CA GLU A 217 3.26 9.96 -8.85
C GLU A 217 4.68 10.37 -8.46
N TRP A 218 5.15 9.88 -7.31
CA TRP A 218 6.40 10.26 -6.66
C TRP A 218 6.54 11.74 -6.33
N ARG A 219 5.44 12.48 -6.35
CA ARG A 219 5.34 13.91 -6.05
C ARG A 219 4.04 14.25 -5.33
N GLY A 220 3.50 13.27 -4.60
CA GLY A 220 2.12 13.25 -4.09
C GLY A 220 1.29 12.22 -4.85
N GLN A 221 0.06 12.02 -4.39
CA GLN A 221 -0.83 11.00 -4.91
C GLN A 221 -1.89 11.61 -5.82
N ALA A 222 -1.96 11.13 -7.06
CA ALA A 222 -2.98 11.53 -7.99
C ALA A 222 -4.32 10.90 -7.68
N VAL A 223 -5.37 11.71 -7.76
CA VAL A 223 -6.74 11.31 -7.42
C VAL A 223 -7.54 11.06 -8.70
N HIS A 224 -8.20 9.90 -8.74
CA HIS A 224 -9.15 9.53 -9.78
C HIS A 224 -10.48 9.15 -9.14
N ARG A 225 -11.57 9.47 -9.82
CA ARG A 225 -12.94 9.21 -9.37
C ARG A 225 -13.69 8.37 -10.39
N SER A 226 -14.59 7.53 -9.90
CA SER A 226 -15.48 6.73 -10.73
C SER A 226 -16.86 6.58 -10.12
N ALA A 227 -17.90 6.58 -10.94
CA ALA A 227 -19.28 6.30 -10.52
C ALA A 227 -19.52 4.80 -10.30
N ASP A 228 -18.78 3.96 -11.03
CA ASP A 228 -19.01 2.52 -11.15
C ASP A 228 -17.80 1.67 -10.73
N GLY A 229 -16.64 2.30 -10.52
CA GLY A 229 -15.37 1.65 -10.24
C GLY A 229 -14.71 1.04 -11.48
N LEU A 230 -15.19 1.36 -12.69
CA LEU A 230 -14.72 0.81 -13.96
C LEU A 230 -14.14 1.90 -14.87
N ALA A 231 -14.83 3.04 -14.95
CA ALA A 231 -14.38 4.19 -15.73
C ALA A 231 -13.87 5.30 -14.80
N TRP A 232 -12.61 5.68 -14.97
CA TRP A 232 -11.92 6.60 -14.06
C TRP A 232 -11.71 7.97 -14.70
N THR A 233 -12.03 9.01 -13.96
CA THR A 233 -11.76 10.42 -14.34
C THR A 233 -10.77 10.98 -13.35
N ARG A 234 -9.66 11.52 -13.84
CA ARG A 234 -8.70 12.23 -12.99
C ARG A 234 -9.37 13.47 -12.40
N GLN A 235 -9.09 13.74 -11.13
CA GLN A 235 -9.53 14.97 -10.48
C GLN A 235 -8.77 16.17 -11.05
N GLU A 236 -9.49 17.27 -11.27
CA GLU A 236 -8.90 18.57 -11.68
C GLU A 236 -8.62 19.49 -10.47
N ALA A 237 -9.42 19.36 -9.41
CA ALA A 237 -9.23 20.12 -8.17
C ALA A 237 -7.85 19.84 -7.54
N ASN A 238 -7.24 20.87 -6.95
CA ASN A 238 -5.92 20.80 -6.31
C ASN A 238 -4.83 20.21 -7.23
N ASN A 239 -4.83 20.58 -8.52
CA ASN A 239 -3.90 20.05 -9.52
C ASN A 239 -3.96 18.52 -9.68
N GLY A 240 -5.08 17.91 -9.28
CA GLY A 240 -5.32 16.48 -9.31
C GLY A 240 -4.48 15.66 -8.34
N LEU A 241 -3.83 16.30 -7.36
CA LEU A 241 -3.00 15.63 -6.36
C LEU A 241 -3.49 15.88 -4.93
N ILE A 242 -3.14 14.96 -4.05
CA ILE A 242 -3.13 15.13 -2.59
C ILE A 242 -1.75 14.73 -2.05
N LEU A 243 -1.41 15.16 -0.84
CA LEU A 243 -0.10 14.87 -0.20
C LEU A 243 1.13 15.32 -1.03
N ASP A 244 0.93 16.30 -1.91
CA ASP A 244 1.92 16.91 -2.80
C ASP A 244 2.63 18.12 -2.17
N ALA A 245 2.35 18.41 -0.91
CA ALA A 245 3.07 19.39 -0.10
C ALA A 245 3.47 18.78 1.25
N PRO A 246 4.65 19.14 1.81
CA PRO A 246 5.08 18.70 3.14
C PRO A 246 4.04 18.96 4.23
N GLY A 247 3.97 18.07 5.23
CA GLY A 247 3.25 18.31 6.48
C GLY A 247 4.08 19.13 7.48
N ALA A 248 3.53 19.35 8.67
CA ALA A 248 4.17 20.12 9.74
C ALA A 248 5.19 19.33 10.56
N GLY A 249 5.11 17.99 10.53
CA GLY A 249 5.99 17.10 11.28
C GLY A 249 7.38 16.93 10.65
N ALA A 250 8.42 16.79 11.47
CA ALA A 250 9.80 16.63 10.99
C ALA A 250 9.99 15.37 10.12
N ASP A 251 9.31 14.27 10.47
CA ASP A 251 9.31 13.05 9.68
C ASP A 251 8.26 13.09 8.54
N ASP A 252 7.40 14.12 8.46
CA ASP A 252 6.37 14.29 7.42
C ASP A 252 6.73 15.40 6.40
N ALA A 253 8.02 15.74 6.31
CA ALA A 253 8.51 16.93 5.62
C ALA A 253 8.67 16.79 4.09
N THR A 254 8.14 15.73 3.47
CA THR A 254 8.24 15.45 2.03
C THR A 254 6.89 15.04 1.44
N TYR A 255 6.84 14.74 0.14
CA TYR A 255 5.65 14.15 -0.49
C TYR A 255 5.21 12.87 0.22
N GLY A 256 3.89 12.71 0.38
CA GLY A 256 3.29 11.45 0.84
C GLY A 256 3.28 10.46 -0.31
N ARG A 257 3.80 9.26 -0.05
CA ARG A 257 3.98 8.16 -1.02
C ARG A 257 2.85 7.13 -0.90
N HIS A 258 3.00 5.97 -1.54
CA HIS A 258 2.10 4.80 -1.47
C HIS A 258 1.30 4.73 -0.16
N ALA A 259 0.00 4.51 -0.28
CA ALA A 259 -0.92 4.56 0.84
C ALA A 259 -2.01 3.49 0.80
N ASP A 260 -2.61 3.31 1.96
CA ASP A 260 -3.88 2.61 2.12
C ASP A 260 -4.93 3.52 2.77
N VAL A 261 -6.21 3.24 2.51
CA VAL A 261 -7.33 4.08 2.93
C VAL A 261 -8.39 3.27 3.65
N VAL A 262 -8.74 3.72 4.86
CA VAL A 262 -9.83 3.15 5.66
C VAL A 262 -10.98 4.14 5.73
N THR A 263 -12.09 3.83 5.05
CA THR A 263 -13.33 4.60 5.14
C THR A 263 -13.98 4.47 6.52
N GLN A 264 -14.48 5.59 7.05
CA GLN A 264 -15.06 5.76 8.38
C GLN A 264 -16.36 6.57 8.28
N GLY A 265 -17.35 6.02 7.58
CA GLY A 265 -18.64 6.68 7.35
C GLY A 265 -18.53 7.83 6.33
N ASP A 266 -18.52 9.07 6.81
CA ASP A 266 -18.53 10.28 5.99
C ASP A 266 -17.13 10.81 5.62
N HIS A 267 -16.09 10.25 6.21
CA HIS A 267 -14.69 10.54 5.95
C HIS A 267 -13.90 9.24 5.79
N ALA A 268 -12.62 9.35 5.48
CA ALA A 268 -11.67 8.25 5.53
C ALA A 268 -10.35 8.69 6.15
N TYR A 269 -9.55 7.75 6.63
CA TYR A 269 -8.15 7.97 6.95
C TYR A 269 -7.27 7.37 5.86
N ILE A 270 -6.32 8.16 5.36
CA ILE A 270 -5.27 7.69 4.45
C ILE A 270 -3.99 7.51 5.25
N PHE A 271 -3.43 6.30 5.22
CA PHE A 271 -2.17 5.93 5.84
C PHE A 271 -1.10 5.87 4.76
N TYR A 272 -0.08 6.70 4.86
CA TYR A 272 0.94 6.86 3.84
C TYR A 272 2.32 6.90 4.48
N PHE A 273 3.38 6.71 3.69
CA PHE A 273 4.74 6.91 4.18
C PHE A 273 5.43 8.10 3.51
N THR A 274 6.45 8.61 4.18
CA THR A 274 7.39 9.60 3.63
C THR A 274 8.81 9.07 3.72
N HIS A 275 9.71 9.70 2.97
CA HIS A 275 11.14 9.63 3.22
C HIS A 275 11.60 10.97 3.81
N PRO A 276 11.71 11.13 5.15
CA PRO A 276 11.87 12.43 5.79
C PRO A 276 13.03 13.29 5.30
N GLU A 277 14.12 12.64 4.89
CA GLU A 277 15.38 13.31 4.54
C GLU A 277 15.76 13.14 3.07
N TRP A 278 14.88 12.54 2.27
CA TRP A 278 15.14 12.24 0.87
C TRP A 278 15.17 13.50 0.01
N GLN A 279 16.19 13.60 -0.83
CA GLN A 279 16.44 14.81 -1.61
C GLN A 279 16.07 14.68 -3.10
N ASP A 280 15.41 13.59 -3.51
CA ASP A 280 14.97 13.31 -4.88
C ASP A 280 16.09 13.32 -5.95
N THR A 281 17.35 13.22 -5.52
CA THR A 281 18.50 13.39 -6.44
C THR A 281 19.03 12.11 -7.07
N GLU A 282 18.86 10.91 -6.46
CA GLU A 282 19.70 9.74 -6.83
C GLU A 282 19.06 8.34 -6.64
N MET A 283 17.84 8.08 -7.15
CA MET A 283 17.31 6.69 -7.21
C MET A 283 18.15 5.75 -8.10
N VAL A 284 18.90 6.30 -9.07
CA VAL A 284 19.44 5.53 -10.21
C VAL A 284 20.81 4.90 -9.92
N SER A 285 21.57 5.40 -8.94
CA SER A 285 22.96 4.97 -8.70
C SER A 285 23.27 4.48 -7.28
N GLY A 286 22.31 4.56 -6.35
CA GLY A 286 22.58 4.40 -4.93
C GLY A 286 23.40 5.58 -4.38
N LEU A 287 23.19 5.93 -3.13
CA LEU A 287 23.97 6.98 -2.47
C LEU A 287 25.37 6.47 -2.17
N ALA A 288 26.40 7.15 -2.70
CA ALA A 288 27.80 6.78 -2.49
C ALA A 288 28.28 6.99 -1.05
N ASP A 289 27.62 7.87 -0.29
CA ASP A 289 27.85 8.07 1.14
C ASP A 289 26.90 7.17 1.95
N PRO A 290 27.42 6.15 2.66
CA PRO A 290 26.59 5.23 3.45
C PRO A 290 25.80 5.90 4.58
N VAL A 291 26.34 6.97 5.18
CA VAL A 291 25.66 7.67 6.28
C VAL A 291 24.48 8.48 5.75
N ARG A 292 24.67 9.13 4.59
CA ARG A 292 23.59 9.78 3.87
C ARG A 292 22.55 8.77 3.38
N ALA A 293 22.99 7.62 2.87
CA ALA A 293 22.11 6.54 2.42
C ALA A 293 21.11 6.12 3.51
N VAL A 294 21.60 5.81 4.71
CA VAL A 294 20.73 5.41 5.84
C VAL A 294 19.69 6.47 6.19
N ARG A 295 20.08 7.76 6.16
CA ARG A 295 19.16 8.87 6.47
C ARG A 295 18.07 9.04 5.42
N GLU A 296 18.43 9.01 4.14
CA GLU A 296 17.47 9.19 3.05
C GLU A 296 16.57 7.95 2.88
N GLN A 297 17.10 6.76 3.10
CA GLN A 297 16.35 5.50 2.98
C GLN A 297 15.32 5.28 4.10
N ARG A 298 15.46 5.99 5.23
CA ARG A 298 14.48 5.93 6.33
C ARG A 298 13.09 6.25 5.79
N THR A 299 12.10 5.49 6.25
CA THR A 299 10.70 5.80 6.01
C THR A 299 9.88 5.79 7.29
N SER A 300 8.85 6.62 7.32
CA SER A 300 7.94 6.76 8.47
C SER A 300 6.51 6.81 7.98
N ILE A 301 5.59 6.14 8.69
CA ILE A 301 4.18 6.09 8.33
C ILE A 301 3.44 7.18 9.10
N HIS A 302 2.51 7.84 8.41
CA HIS A 302 1.67 8.94 8.86
C HIS A 302 0.21 8.65 8.53
N ALA A 303 -0.69 9.49 9.04
CA ALA A 303 -2.09 9.46 8.66
C ALA A 303 -2.60 10.88 8.39
N ALA A 304 -3.50 10.97 7.41
CA ALA A 304 -4.25 12.18 7.08
C ALA A 304 -5.75 11.84 6.96
N ARG A 305 -6.61 12.86 6.98
CA ARG A 305 -8.05 12.68 6.81
C ARG A 305 -8.47 13.04 5.39
N LEU A 306 -9.28 12.18 4.78
CA LEU A 306 -9.93 12.41 3.50
C LEU A 306 -11.43 12.68 3.71
N HIS A 307 -11.98 13.57 2.90
CA HIS A 307 -13.43 13.73 2.77
C HIS A 307 -13.79 14.07 1.32
N ALA A 308 -15.01 13.71 0.92
CA ALA A 308 -15.52 14.03 -0.40
C ALA A 308 -16.32 15.35 -0.34
N GLU A 309 -15.92 16.34 -1.13
CA GLU A 309 -16.66 17.58 -1.36
C GLU A 309 -17.26 17.57 -2.76
N GLY A 310 -18.49 17.06 -2.85
CA GLY A 310 -19.17 16.86 -4.12
C GLY A 310 -18.45 15.85 -5.00
N ASP A 311 -17.60 16.34 -5.88
CA ASP A 311 -16.87 15.55 -6.86
C ASP A 311 -15.34 15.65 -6.70
N ALA A 312 -14.86 16.31 -5.64
CA ALA A 312 -13.45 16.37 -5.28
C ALA A 312 -13.16 15.60 -3.98
N LEU A 313 -12.06 14.85 -3.97
CA LEU A 313 -11.44 14.32 -2.76
C LEU A 313 -10.51 15.39 -2.18
N VAL A 314 -10.72 15.72 -0.91
CA VAL A 314 -9.93 16.69 -0.17
C VAL A 314 -9.16 15.98 0.92
N CYS A 315 -7.89 16.35 1.09
CA CYS A 315 -7.00 15.78 2.10
C CYS A 315 -6.61 16.84 3.13
N THR A 316 -6.88 16.55 4.40
CA THR A 316 -6.37 17.29 5.56
C THR A 316 -5.18 16.51 6.12
N ARG A 317 -3.96 16.96 5.80
CA ARG A 317 -2.71 16.26 6.15
C ARG A 317 -2.42 16.30 7.64
N ASP A 318 -2.29 17.50 8.21
CA ASP A 318 -1.99 17.68 9.63
C ASP A 318 -3.26 17.52 10.49
N LEU A 319 -3.33 16.43 11.25
CA LEU A 319 -4.47 16.12 12.11
C LEU A 319 -4.36 16.81 13.48
N ASP A 320 -5.41 17.56 13.85
CA ASP A 320 -5.54 18.24 15.14
C ASP A 320 -6.07 17.33 16.26
N ALA A 321 -6.46 16.10 15.92
CA ALA A 321 -6.91 15.05 16.83
C ALA A 321 -6.31 13.70 16.42
N PRO A 322 -6.24 12.71 17.33
CA PRO A 322 -5.76 11.38 16.98
C PRO A 322 -6.65 10.69 15.94
N VAL A 323 -6.08 9.75 15.20
CA VAL A 323 -6.85 8.81 14.37
C VAL A 323 -7.85 8.07 15.26
N HIS A 324 -9.07 7.85 14.75
CA HIS A 324 -10.10 7.08 15.43
C HIS A 324 -10.84 6.18 14.43
N LEU A 325 -10.55 4.89 14.49
CA LEU A 325 -11.13 3.86 13.63
C LEU A 325 -12.19 3.06 14.38
N ASP A 326 -13.44 3.17 13.94
CA ASP A 326 -14.59 2.43 14.43
C ASP A 326 -14.89 1.23 13.52
N PRO A 327 -14.73 -0.02 14.02
CA PRO A 327 -15.08 -1.21 13.26
C PRO A 327 -16.55 -1.27 12.83
N ALA A 328 -17.45 -0.57 13.52
CA ALA A 328 -18.87 -0.52 13.17
C ALA A 328 -19.16 0.31 11.90
N LEU A 329 -18.20 1.13 11.46
CA LEU A 329 -18.30 1.96 10.26
C LEU A 329 -17.68 1.30 9.01
N LEU A 330 -17.08 0.12 9.15
CA LEU A 330 -16.65 -0.66 7.99
C LEU A 330 -17.91 -1.13 7.24
N GLU A 331 -18.01 -0.80 5.94
CA GLU A 331 -19.11 -1.28 5.09
C GLU A 331 -19.20 -2.83 5.21
N SER A 332 -20.42 -3.32 5.42
CA SER A 332 -20.74 -4.73 5.67
C SER A 332 -20.65 -5.59 4.42
#